data_AF-A0A3N0GXB3-F1
#
_entry.id   AF-A0A3N0GXB3-F1
#
_cell.length_a   1.000
_cell.length_b   1.000
_cell.length_c   1.000
_cell.angle_alpha   90.00
_cell.angle_beta   90.00
_cell.angle_gamma   90.00
#
_symmetry.space_group_name_H-M   'P 1'
#
loop_
_entity.id
_entity.type
_entity.pdbx_description
1 polymer ?
#
loop_
_entity_poly.entity_id
_entity_poly.type
_entity_poly.pdbx_seq_one_letter_code
_entity_poly.pdbx_strand_id
1 'polypeptide(L)'
;MNLLFTVLGAFTLGRLVPHRAAALVTYLVVDSFLFSFQTLNVLLTWMSGGNGMGGASGFGDSPTGTFPIDYATGEVVGYGVVNLAITTVGVGLVLLGARLRDRRAGRVPAPETVTVG
;
A
#
# COMPACT_ATOMS: atom_id res chain seq x y z
N MET A 1 1.37 -4.86 -5.70
CA MET A 1 1.57 -4.38 -4.31
C MET A 1 1.84 -5.52 -3.32
N ASN A 2 2.46 -5.26 -2.16
CA ASN A 2 2.53 -6.25 -1.07
C ASN A 2 1.24 -6.17 -0.23
N LEU A 3 0.24 -6.99 -0.59
CA LEU A 3 -1.10 -6.98 0.03
C LEU A 3 -1.04 -7.17 1.56
N LEU A 4 -0.07 -7.93 2.05
CA LEU A 4 0.14 -8.13 3.48
C LEU A 4 0.53 -6.81 4.16
N PHE A 5 1.41 -6.02 3.56
CA PHE A 5 1.78 -4.70 4.09
C PHE A 5 0.60 -3.73 4.01
N THR A 6 -0.13 -3.71 2.90
CA THR A 6 -1.31 -2.83 2.75
C THR A 6 -2.38 -3.14 3.80
N VAL A 7 -2.63 -4.41 4.11
CA VAL A 7 -3.66 -4.78 5.10
C VAL A 7 -3.17 -4.60 6.52
N LEU A 8 -2.02 -5.18 6.87
CA LEU A 8 -1.53 -5.19 8.25
C LEU A 8 -0.82 -3.89 8.62
N GLY A 9 0.04 -3.38 7.75
CA GLY A 9 0.82 -2.16 7.96
C GLY A 9 -0.06 -0.91 8.01
N ALA A 10 -0.96 -0.74 7.04
CA ALA A 10 -1.83 0.44 7.00
C ALA A 10 -2.75 0.53 8.22
N PHE A 11 -3.39 -0.59 8.59
CA PHE A 11 -4.30 -0.61 9.73
C PHE A 11 -3.56 -0.40 11.06
N THR A 12 -2.40 -1.04 11.25
CA THR A 12 -1.60 -0.88 12.47
C THR A 12 -1.05 0.53 12.61
N LEU A 13 -0.55 1.15 11.53
CA LEU A 13 -0.08 2.55 11.53
C LEU A 13 -1.20 3.52 11.93
N GLY A 14 -2.38 3.38 11.34
CA GLY A 14 -3.55 4.22 11.69
C GLY A 14 -3.95 4.09 13.16
N ARG A 15 -3.85 2.88 13.72
CA ARG A 15 -4.19 2.62 15.13
C ARG A 15 -3.12 3.12 16.11
N LEU A 16 -1.83 2.99 15.78
CA LEU A 16 -0.73 3.24 16.72
C LEU A 16 -0.22 4.70 16.68
N VAL A 17 -0.21 5.35 15.52
CA VAL A 17 0.43 6.67 15.36
C VAL A 17 -0.51 7.81 15.78
N PRO A 18 -0.21 8.58 16.85
CA PRO A 18 -1.11 9.58 17.44
C PRO A 18 -1.63 10.61 16.44
N HIS A 19 -0.79 11.06 15.51
CA HIS A 19 -1.15 12.08 14.55
C HIS A 19 -1.57 11.47 13.20
N ARG A 20 -2.83 11.73 12.79
CA ARG A 20 -3.41 11.19 11.55
C ARG A 20 -2.59 11.54 10.29
N ALA A 21 -2.11 12.78 10.20
CA ALA A 21 -1.30 13.22 9.07
C ALA A 21 0.05 12.48 9.02
N ALA A 22 0.72 12.34 10.18
CA ALA A 22 1.95 11.57 10.27
C ALA A 22 1.73 10.10 9.88
N ALA A 23 0.64 9.47 10.35
CA ALA A 23 0.30 8.08 10.00
C ALA A 23 0.14 7.88 8.49
N LEU A 24 -0.55 8.81 7.82
CA LEU A 24 -0.74 8.80 6.37
C LEU A 24 0.57 9.00 5.62
N VAL A 25 1.37 10.01 6.01
CA VAL A 25 2.66 10.27 5.36
C VAL A 25 3.60 9.08 5.53
N THR A 26 3.70 8.51 6.74
CA THR A 26 4.50 7.31 6.97
C THR A 26 4.01 6.14 6.11
N TYR A 27 2.70 5.91 6.04
CA TYR A 27 2.15 4.87 5.18
C TYR A 27 2.55 5.10 3.72
N LEU A 28 2.34 6.30 3.18
CA LEU A 28 2.65 6.62 1.78
C LEU A 28 4.14 6.53 1.45
N VAL A 29 5.01 6.93 2.38
CA VAL A 29 6.47 6.83 2.20
C VAL A 29 6.92 5.37 2.16
N VAL A 30 6.39 4.52 3.05
CA VAL A 30 6.74 3.10 3.03
C VAL A 30 6.11 2.39 1.83
N ASP A 31 4.85 2.71 1.51
CA ASP A 31 4.13 2.18 0.34
C ASP A 31 4.87 2.52 -0.96
N SER A 32 5.34 3.76 -1.13
CA SER A 32 6.08 4.19 -2.33
C SER A 32 7.44 3.47 -2.47
N PHE A 33 8.14 3.24 -1.36
CA PHE A 33 9.39 2.49 -1.35
C PHE A 33 9.15 1.04 -1.77
N LEU A 34 8.19 0.35 -1.14
CA LEU A 34 7.85 -1.03 -1.47
C LEU A 34 7.34 -1.18 -2.91
N PHE A 35 6.50 -0.24 -3.36
CA PHE A 35 6.02 -0.18 -4.74
C PHE A 35 7.17 -0.06 -5.74
N SER A 36 8.18 0.77 -5.45
CA SER A 36 9.32 0.97 -6.34
C SER A 36 10.15 -0.31 -6.51
N PHE A 37 10.48 -1.00 -5.41
CA PHE A 37 11.21 -2.27 -5.47
C PHE A 37 10.42 -3.37 -6.18
N GLN A 38 9.11 -3.46 -5.91
CA GLN A 38 8.29 -4.46 -6.56
C GLN A 38 8.14 -4.18 -8.05
N THR A 39 7.89 -2.92 -8.43
CA THR A 39 7.77 -2.53 -9.85
C THR A 39 9.07 -2.78 -10.59
N LEU A 40 10.22 -2.49 -9.96
CA LEU A 40 11.53 -2.82 -10.52
C LEU A 40 11.69 -4.33 -10.72
N ASN A 41 11.31 -5.16 -9.73
CA ASN A 41 11.36 -6.62 -9.89
C ASN A 41 10.47 -7.12 -11.02
N VAL A 42 9.21 -6.64 -11.10
CA VAL A 42 8.29 -7.01 -12.18
C VAL A 42 8.88 -6.63 -13.54
N LEU A 43 9.45 -5.42 -13.65
CA LEU A 43 10.09 -4.95 -14.86
C LEU A 43 11.30 -5.81 -15.24
N LEU A 44 12.20 -6.10 -14.29
CA LEU A 44 13.38 -6.94 -14.53
C LEU A 44 13.01 -8.37 -14.90
N THR A 45 12.00 -8.96 -14.26
CA THR A 45 11.49 -10.30 -14.58
C THR A 45 10.89 -10.34 -15.98
N TRP A 46 10.08 -9.35 -16.35
CA TRP A 46 9.54 -9.26 -17.71
C TRP A 46 10.65 -9.09 -18.76
N MET A 47 11.62 -8.21 -18.50
CA MET A 47 12.77 -8.01 -19.41
C MET A 47 13.65 -9.25 -19.56
N SER A 48 13.77 -10.09 -18.53
CA SER A 48 14.53 -11.34 -18.63
C SER A 48 13.79 -12.46 -19.35
N GLY A 49 12.59 -12.20 -19.88
CA GLY A 49 11.71 -13.26 -20.41
C GLY A 49 11.19 -14.21 -19.34
N GLY A 50 11.30 -13.82 -18.07
CA GLY A 50 10.79 -14.59 -16.95
C GLY A 50 9.26 -14.48 -16.88
N ASN A 51 8.60 -15.59 -16.59
CA ASN A 51 7.19 -15.57 -16.26
C ASN A 51 7.03 -15.07 -14.81
N GLY A 52 6.08 -14.16 -14.60
CA GLY A 52 5.75 -13.67 -13.27
C GLY A 52 5.09 -14.73 -12.38
N MET A 53 4.72 -14.31 -11.16
CA MET A 53 3.96 -15.16 -10.24
C MET A 53 2.60 -15.50 -10.87
N GLY A 54 2.40 -16.77 -11.25
CA GLY A 54 1.20 -17.25 -11.95
C GLY A 54 1.35 -17.53 -13.44
N GLY A 55 2.57 -17.43 -14.01
CA GLY A 55 2.83 -17.81 -15.41
C GLY A 55 2.53 -16.74 -16.46
N ALA A 56 2.04 -15.57 -16.04
CA ALA A 56 1.75 -14.44 -16.94
C ALA A 56 3.01 -13.60 -17.23
N SER A 57 3.13 -13.09 -18.46
CA SER A 57 4.10 -12.05 -18.79
C SER A 57 3.63 -10.70 -18.25
N GLY A 58 4.57 -9.81 -17.92
CA GLY A 58 4.29 -8.59 -17.17
C GLY A 58 3.70 -7.44 -17.98
N PHE A 59 4.08 -7.30 -19.26
CA PHE A 59 3.68 -6.18 -20.14
C PHE A 59 3.64 -6.59 -21.64
N GLY A 60 3.07 -7.76 -21.95
CA GLY A 60 3.06 -8.36 -23.29
C GLY A 60 4.26 -9.29 -23.50
N ASP A 61 4.69 -9.45 -24.76
CA ASP A 61 5.85 -10.25 -25.10
C ASP A 61 7.13 -9.66 -24.47
N SER A 62 8.09 -10.52 -24.14
CA SER A 62 9.36 -10.05 -23.58
C SER A 62 10.19 -9.34 -24.65
N PRO A 63 10.97 -8.31 -24.29
CA PRO A 63 11.79 -7.58 -25.24
C PRO A 63 12.83 -8.49 -25.89
N THR A 64 12.94 -8.43 -27.22
CA THR A 64 13.93 -9.21 -28.00
C THR A 64 15.24 -8.47 -28.25
N GLY A 65 15.50 -7.39 -27.49
CA GLY A 65 16.70 -6.57 -27.64
C GLY A 65 16.65 -5.54 -28.78
N THR A 66 15.50 -5.39 -29.44
CA THR A 66 15.25 -4.32 -30.42
C THR A 66 14.60 -3.11 -29.76
N PHE A 67 15.04 -1.91 -30.14
CA PHE A 67 14.45 -0.65 -29.70
C PHE A 67 13.74 0.06 -30.87
N PRO A 68 12.57 0.68 -30.65
CA PRO A 68 11.85 0.81 -29.38
C PRO A 68 11.26 -0.52 -28.88
N ILE A 69 11.18 -0.67 -27.55
CA ILE A 69 10.59 -1.85 -26.91
C ILE A 69 9.08 -1.85 -27.17
N ASP A 70 8.55 -2.96 -27.67
CA ASP A 70 7.11 -3.18 -27.78
C ASP A 70 6.54 -3.67 -26.44
N TYR A 71 5.41 -3.11 -26.01
CA TYR A 71 4.76 -3.46 -24.75
C TYR A 71 3.24 -3.28 -24.85
N ALA A 72 2.50 -4.14 -24.17
CA ALA A 72 1.04 -4.08 -24.15
C ALA A 72 0.57 -2.89 -23.28
N THR A 73 0.14 -1.80 -23.92
CA THR A 73 -0.35 -0.60 -23.20
C THR A 73 -1.48 -0.91 -22.23
N GLY A 74 -2.38 -1.84 -22.57
CA GLY A 74 -3.47 -2.28 -21.71
C GLY A 74 -2.98 -2.90 -20.39
N GLU A 75 -1.88 -3.64 -20.41
CA GLU A 75 -1.29 -4.25 -19.21
C GLU A 75 -0.61 -3.20 -18.33
N VAL A 76 0.06 -2.21 -18.93
CA VAL A 76 0.63 -1.07 -18.19
C VAL A 76 -0.47 -0.27 -17.48
N VAL A 77 -1.56 0.03 -18.18
CA VAL A 77 -2.72 0.73 -17.60
C VAL A 77 -3.35 -0.13 -16.51
N GLY A 78 -3.57 -1.42 -16.75
CA GLY A 78 -4.12 -2.36 -15.76
C GLY A 78 -3.27 -2.43 -14.50
N TYR A 79 -1.95 -2.52 -14.65
CA TYR A 79 -1.00 -2.45 -13.53
C TYR A 79 -1.14 -1.15 -12.75
N GLY A 80 -1.22 -0.01 -13.43
CA GLY A 80 -1.44 1.29 -12.81
C GLY A 80 -2.75 1.36 -12.01
N VAL A 81 -3.86 0.91 -12.60
CA VAL A 81 -5.19 0.92 -11.98
C VAL A 81 -5.25 0.03 -10.74
N VAL A 82 -4.71 -1.19 -10.83
CA VAL A 82 -4.66 -2.13 -9.69
C VAL A 82 -3.85 -1.54 -8.55
N ASN A 83 -2.69 -0.95 -8.84
CA ASN A 83 -1.87 -0.35 -7.79
C ASN A 83 -2.56 0.88 -7.18
N LEU A 84 -3.17 1.74 -7.98
CA LEU A 84 -3.95 2.88 -7.48
C LEU A 84 -5.09 2.42 -6.54
N ALA A 85 -5.81 1.36 -6.91
CA ALA A 85 -6.88 0.80 -6.07
C ALA A 85 -6.32 0.31 -4.72
N ILE A 86 -5.21 -0.41 -4.72
CA ILE A 86 -4.60 -0.94 -3.49
C ILE A 86 -4.09 0.20 -2.60
N THR A 87 -3.42 1.21 -3.15
CA THR A 87 -2.98 2.40 -2.38
C THR A 87 -4.18 3.13 -1.77
N THR A 88 -5.28 3.27 -2.52
CA THR A 88 -6.52 3.90 -2.04
C THR A 88 -7.12 3.11 -0.88
N VAL A 89 -7.15 1.77 -0.98
CA VAL A 89 -7.59 0.88 0.11
C VAL A 89 -6.70 1.05 1.35
N GLY A 90 -5.37 1.09 1.17
CA GLY A 90 -4.43 1.30 2.28
C GLY A 90 -4.65 2.64 2.99
N VAL A 91 -4.82 3.74 2.25
CA VAL A 91 -5.18 5.05 2.82
C VAL A 91 -6.48 4.95 3.64
N GLY A 92 -7.50 4.28 3.10
CA GLY A 92 -8.77 4.04 3.81
C GLY A 92 -8.57 3.28 5.13
N LEU A 93 -7.70 2.26 5.15
CA LEU A 93 -7.38 1.49 6.35
C LEU A 93 -6.64 2.32 7.41
N VAL A 94 -5.71 3.19 7.02
CA VAL A 94 -5.04 4.12 7.94
C VAL A 94 -6.08 5.04 8.60
N LEU A 95 -6.98 5.63 7.80
CA LEU A 95 -8.03 6.51 8.29
C LEU A 95 -9.01 5.79 9.22
N LEU A 96 -9.38 4.54 8.88
CA LEU A 96 -10.23 3.71 9.71
C LEU A 96 -9.56 3.39 11.05
N GLY A 97 -8.29 2.99 11.05
CA GLY A 97 -7.51 2.73 12.26
C GLY A 97 -7.46 3.94 13.19
N ALA A 98 -7.21 5.13 12.62
CA ALA A 98 -7.20 6.38 13.38
C ALA A 98 -8.58 6.72 13.96
N ARG A 99 -9.65 6.57 13.18
CA ARG A 99 -11.03 6.80 13.64
C ARG A 99 -11.41 5.86 14.79
N LEU A 100 -11.02 4.59 14.72
CA LEU A 100 -11.29 3.62 15.77
C LEU A 100 -10.53 3.93 17.06
N ARG A 101 -9.29 4.42 16.96
CA ARG A 101 -8.54 4.88 18.14
C ARG A 101 -9.20 6.09 18.78
N ASP A 102 -9.56 7.11 18.01
CA ASP A 102 -10.15 8.33 18.57
C ASP A 102 -11.50 8.04 19.23
N ARG A 103 -12.28 7.11 18.67
CA ARG A 103 -13.49 6.57 19.31
C ARG A 103 -13.23 5.83 20.63
N ARG A 104 -12.06 5.19 20.80
CA ARG A 104 -11.66 4.54 22.06
C ARG A 104 -11.14 5.55 23.08
N ALA A 105 -10.38 6.56 22.65
CA ALA A 105 -9.87 7.60 23.53
C ALA A 105 -11.01 8.42 24.18
N GLY A 106 -12.08 8.72 23.43
CA GLY A 106 -13.26 9.40 23.98
C GLY A 106 -14.17 8.54 24.88
N ARG A 107 -13.86 7.25 25.06
CA ARG A 107 -14.60 6.32 25.93
C ARG A 107 -13.90 6.02 27.25
N VAL A 108 -12.71 6.59 27.49
CA VAL A 108 -12.03 6.45 28.78
C VAL A 108 -12.86 7.26 29.81
N PRO A 109 -13.50 6.61 30.80
CA PRO A 109 -14.27 7.31 31.82
C PRO A 109 -13.35 8.27 32.57
N ALA A 110 -13.82 9.48 32.86
CA ALA A 110 -13.11 10.40 33.73
C ALA A 110 -12.85 9.70 35.08
N PRO A 111 -11.64 9.81 35.66
CA PRO A 111 -11.39 9.27 36.99
C PRO A 111 -12.39 9.90 37.95
N GLU A 112 -13.16 9.05 38.62
CA GLU A 112 -14.12 9.43 39.64
C GLU A 112 -13.36 10.25 40.69
N THR A 113 -13.60 11.56 40.72
CA THR A 113 -13.05 12.44 41.74
C THR A 113 -13.69 12.03 43.07
N VAL A 114 -13.00 11.16 43.80
CA VAL A 114 -13.35 10.83 45.19
C VAL A 114 -13.12 12.08 46.02
N THR A 115 -14.18 12.88 46.21
CA THR A 115 -14.21 13.94 47.21
C THR A 115 -14.23 13.28 48.58
N VAL A 116 -13.08 13.25 49.25
CA VAL A 116 -12.98 12.92 50.67
C VAL A 116 -13.37 14.17 51.45
N GLY A 117 -14.51 14.10 52.14
CA GLY A 117 -14.98 15.10 53.11
C GLY A 117 -14.78 14.60 54.53
#